data_AF-A0A444JTD5-F1
#
_entry.id   AF-A0A444JTD5-F1
#
_cell.length_a   1.000
_cell.length_b   1.000
_cell.length_c   1.000
_cell.angle_alpha   90.00
_cell.angle_beta   90.00
_cell.angle_gamma   90.00
#
_symmetry.space_group_name_H-M   'P 1'
#
loop_
_entity.id
_entity.type
_entity.pdbx_description
1 polymer ?
#
loop_
_entity_poly.entity_id
_entity_poly.type
_entity_poly.pdbx_seq_one_letter_code
_entity_poly.pdbx_strand_id
1 'polypeptide(L)'
;MSNYEHYQATVARVNAAILRKLTRPWRVQYLADDEASNIESDELKLLLVAPSGSICQRLTLPKVMAQSFWAENEPVSNQVTEYVVRGAARLAPLRQSSYRNNFPHWLEHCLQQLHYLMLSKEQLMQVMADTRYPYPSKVKIEGGYLPCWVWYEEEDHRAVSVIDKRTGLFSKPRIVDTYQLVDSEKWFGAQVIDSAEESIETVTYYVSEQVKGQKKPDDSEPTLTDALHNPCTSTLSPLLSVALVTGVLVGFFIILKMHLGF
;
A
#
# COMPACT_ATOMS: atom_id res chain seq x y z
N MET A 1 -5.25 -25.28 17.91
CA MET A 1 -4.75 -23.99 17.42
C MET A 1 -5.94 -23.14 17.05
N SER A 2 -6.12 -21.98 17.68
CA SER A 2 -7.17 -21.03 17.31
C SER A 2 -6.84 -20.33 15.98
N ASN A 3 -7.84 -19.73 15.33
CA ASN A 3 -7.60 -18.93 14.13
C ASN A 3 -6.67 -17.73 14.40
N TYR A 4 -6.71 -17.20 15.63
CA TYR A 4 -5.81 -16.11 16.02
C TYR A 4 -4.36 -16.58 16.15
N GLU A 5 -4.12 -17.73 16.78
CA GLU A 5 -2.79 -18.34 16.87
C GLU A 5 -2.24 -18.68 15.47
N HIS A 6 -3.10 -19.23 14.61
CA HIS A 6 -2.74 -19.52 13.22
C HIS A 6 -2.33 -18.24 12.48
N TYR A 7 -3.14 -17.17 12.61
CA TYR A 7 -2.82 -15.87 12.05
C TYR A 7 -1.48 -15.34 12.54
N GLN A 8 -1.23 -15.33 13.85
CA GLN A 8 0.03 -14.85 14.41
C GLN A 8 1.24 -15.63 13.88
N ALA A 9 1.14 -16.97 13.80
CA ALA A 9 2.19 -17.82 13.25
C ALA A 9 2.46 -17.51 11.77
N THR A 10 1.41 -17.33 10.97
CA THR A 10 1.51 -16.93 9.56
C THR A 10 2.18 -15.56 9.43
N VAL A 11 1.72 -14.55 10.17
CA VAL A 11 2.30 -13.19 10.17
C VAL A 11 3.79 -13.22 10.51
N ALA A 12 4.20 -13.99 11.52
CA ALA A 12 5.60 -14.08 11.92
C ALA A 12 6.48 -14.66 10.80
N ARG A 13 6.00 -15.72 10.11
CA ARG A 13 6.70 -16.33 8.97
C ARG A 13 6.81 -15.35 7.79
N VAL A 14 5.72 -14.67 7.45
CA VAL A 14 5.68 -13.67 6.36
C VAL A 14 6.64 -12.53 6.67
N ASN A 15 6.54 -11.93 7.87
CA ASN A 15 7.41 -10.82 8.30
C ASN A 15 8.89 -11.19 8.17
N ALA A 16 9.30 -12.34 8.72
CA ALA A 16 10.68 -12.80 8.62
C ALA A 16 11.14 -13.03 7.16
N ALA A 17 10.28 -13.58 6.31
CA ALA A 17 10.60 -13.83 4.90
C ALA A 17 10.78 -12.52 4.11
N ILE A 18 9.90 -11.54 4.32
CA ILE A 18 9.96 -10.25 3.62
C ILE A 18 11.14 -9.41 4.10
N LEU A 19 11.41 -9.36 5.41
CA LEU A 19 12.55 -8.60 5.95
C LEU A 19 13.90 -9.08 5.38
N ARG A 20 14.06 -10.40 5.14
CA ARG A 20 15.28 -10.97 4.54
C ARG A 20 15.51 -10.56 3.09
N LYS A 21 14.45 -10.25 2.35
CA LYS A 21 14.52 -9.83 0.94
C LYS A 21 14.66 -8.32 0.79
N LEU A 22 14.43 -7.56 1.86
CA LEU A 22 14.37 -6.11 1.79
C LEU A 22 15.77 -5.49 1.73
N THR A 23 16.03 -4.67 0.71
CA THR A 23 17.27 -3.89 0.58
C THR A 23 17.22 -2.64 1.47
N ARG A 24 18.28 -2.43 2.27
CA ARG A 24 18.41 -1.35 3.25
C ARG A 24 19.81 -0.71 3.19
N PRO A 25 20.00 0.51 3.74
CA PRO A 25 18.99 1.42 4.27
C PRO A 25 18.20 2.11 3.16
N TRP A 26 16.92 2.43 3.41
CA TRP A 26 16.21 3.40 2.57
C TRP A 26 16.78 4.80 2.83
N ARG A 27 16.54 5.74 1.92
CA ARG A 27 16.99 7.13 2.05
C ARG A 27 15.84 8.10 1.85
N VAL A 28 15.88 9.19 2.60
CA VAL A 28 14.96 10.32 2.42
C VAL A 28 15.34 11.08 1.16
N GLN A 29 14.37 11.42 0.33
CA GLN A 29 14.53 12.31 -0.82
C GLN A 29 13.38 13.31 -0.86
N TYR A 30 13.66 14.60 -0.95
CA TYR A 30 12.61 15.59 -1.20
C TYR A 30 12.36 15.73 -2.69
N LEU A 31 11.09 15.89 -3.07
CA LEU A 31 10.74 16.30 -4.42
C LEU A 31 10.93 17.81 -4.51
N ALA A 32 11.62 18.27 -5.56
CA ALA A 32 11.66 19.69 -5.87
C ALA A 32 10.22 20.19 -6.06
N ASP A 33 9.88 21.34 -5.48
CA ASP A 33 8.63 22.03 -5.79
C ASP A 33 8.61 22.24 -7.31
N ASP A 34 7.55 21.78 -7.98
CA ASP A 34 7.39 22.02 -9.42
C ASP A 34 7.55 23.54 -9.65
N GLU A 35 8.57 23.94 -10.41
CA GLU A 35 8.89 25.34 -10.73
C GLU A 35 7.71 26.10 -11.38
N ALA A 36 6.62 25.40 -11.72
CA ALA A 36 5.39 25.93 -12.29
C ALA A 36 4.37 26.45 -11.24
N SER A 37 4.53 26.16 -9.95
CA SER A 37 3.63 26.68 -8.90
C SER A 37 4.37 27.65 -7.97
N ASN A 38 4.43 28.93 -8.37
CA ASN A 38 4.91 30.09 -7.60
C ASN A 38 4.05 30.41 -6.34
N ILE A 39 3.45 29.41 -5.71
CA ILE A 39 2.81 29.55 -4.41
C ILE A 39 3.76 28.86 -3.44
N GLU A 40 4.30 29.61 -2.48
CA GLU A 40 5.02 29.04 -1.33
C GLU A 40 4.13 27.99 -0.67
N SER A 41 4.28 26.73 -1.08
CA SER A 41 3.57 25.62 -0.48
C SER A 41 4.17 25.43 0.91
N ASP A 42 3.34 25.56 1.95
CA ASP A 42 3.74 25.24 3.32
C ASP A 42 3.88 23.72 3.52
N GLU A 43 3.64 22.92 2.49
CA GLU A 43 3.83 21.46 2.48
C GLU A 43 5.02 21.06 1.61
N LEU A 44 5.82 20.13 2.12
CA LEU A 44 6.88 19.43 1.39
C LEU A 44 6.48 17.99 1.09
N LYS A 45 6.74 17.57 -0.14
CA LYS A 45 6.62 16.17 -0.57
C LYS A 45 7.97 15.47 -0.40
N LEU A 46 7.98 14.40 0.37
CA LEU A 46 9.17 13.60 0.64
C LEU A 46 8.91 12.12 0.33
N LEU A 47 9.97 11.44 -0.09
CA LEU A 47 9.97 10.04 -0.47
C LEU A 47 10.96 9.27 0.40
N LEU A 48 10.58 8.07 0.80
CA LEU A 48 11.53 7.09 1.35
C LEU A 48 11.86 6.10 0.24
N VAL A 49 13.10 6.10 -0.22
CA VAL A 49 13.53 5.40 -1.44
C VAL A 49 14.52 4.29 -1.09
N ALA A 50 14.28 3.08 -1.59
CA ALA A 50 15.20 1.95 -1.44
C ALA A 50 16.50 2.17 -2.23
N PRO A 51 17.59 1.47 -1.90
CA PRO A 51 18.84 1.51 -2.68
C PRO A 51 18.65 1.17 -4.17
N SER A 52 17.61 0.40 -4.52
CA SER A 52 17.23 0.08 -5.90
C SER A 52 16.65 1.26 -6.68
N GLY A 53 16.39 2.40 -6.03
CA GLY A 53 15.67 3.55 -6.59
C GLY A 53 14.14 3.44 -6.52
N SER A 54 13.61 2.35 -5.95
CA SER A 54 12.15 2.17 -5.78
C SER A 54 11.62 3.03 -4.63
N ILE A 55 10.50 3.69 -4.84
CA ILE A 55 9.82 4.49 -3.81
C ILE A 55 9.08 3.53 -2.88
N CYS A 56 9.44 3.56 -1.60
CA CYS A 56 8.86 2.69 -0.57
C CYS A 56 7.79 3.37 0.26
N GLN A 57 7.86 4.69 0.46
CA GLN A 57 6.80 5.48 1.09
C GLN A 57 6.78 6.89 0.51
N ARG A 58 5.60 7.50 0.47
CA ARG A 58 5.36 8.89 0.08
C ARG A 58 4.70 9.63 1.23
N LEU A 59 5.28 10.76 1.61
CA LEU A 59 4.70 11.64 2.61
C LEU A 59 4.57 13.06 2.06
N THR A 60 3.50 13.71 2.48
CA THR A 60 3.27 15.14 2.29
C THR A 60 3.07 15.73 3.67
N LEU A 61 4.03 16.54 4.12
CA LEU A 61 4.08 17.06 5.48
C LEU A 61 4.27 18.58 5.44
N PRO A 62 3.75 19.32 6.44
CA PRO A 62 4.12 20.72 6.62
C PRO A 62 5.63 20.88 6.68
N LYS A 63 6.17 21.92 6.06
CA LYS A 63 7.62 22.14 5.87
C LYS A 63 8.42 22.02 7.17
N VAL A 64 7.92 22.65 8.24
CA VAL A 64 8.51 22.62 9.57
C VAL A 64 8.56 21.19 10.15
N MET A 65 7.48 20.43 9.98
CA MET A 65 7.42 19.03 10.42
C MET A 65 8.34 18.15 9.57
N ALA A 66 8.34 18.32 8.25
CA ALA A 66 9.16 17.52 7.36
C ALA A 66 10.65 17.66 7.73
N GLN A 67 11.14 18.90 7.86
CA GLN A 67 12.55 19.20 8.15
C GLN A 67 12.98 18.80 9.57
N SER A 68 12.06 18.80 10.54
CA SER A 68 12.36 18.35 11.91
C SER A 68 12.38 16.82 12.03
N PHE A 69 11.59 16.11 11.23
CA PHE A 69 11.52 14.65 11.29
C PHE A 69 12.54 13.96 10.38
N TRP A 70 12.80 14.52 9.20
CA TRP A 70 13.57 13.86 8.15
C TRP A 70 14.60 14.83 7.59
N ALA A 71 15.89 14.50 7.69
CA ALA A 71 16.90 15.27 6.97
C ALA A 71 17.04 14.75 5.53
N GLU A 72 17.31 15.65 4.59
CA GLU A 72 17.59 15.31 3.19
C GLU A 72 18.72 14.27 3.09
N ASN A 73 18.52 13.22 2.28
CA ASN A 73 19.46 12.10 2.11
C ASN A 73 19.83 11.32 3.40
N GLU A 74 19.11 11.52 4.50
CA GLU A 74 19.32 10.76 5.73
C GLU A 74 19.02 9.26 5.49
N PRO A 75 19.87 8.33 5.98
CA PRO A 75 19.53 6.92 6.00
C PRO A 75 18.36 6.68 6.96
N VAL A 76 17.28 6.12 6.43
CA VAL A 76 16.08 5.78 7.20
C VAL A 76 16.42 4.64 8.17
N SER A 77 16.02 4.81 9.44
CA SER A 77 16.21 3.80 10.48
C SER A 77 15.54 2.46 10.13
N ASN A 78 16.19 1.36 10.50
CA ASN A 78 15.64 0.01 10.34
C ASN A 78 14.26 -0.15 11.00
N GLN A 79 14.01 0.55 12.11
CA GLN A 79 12.73 0.51 12.81
C GLN A 79 11.56 0.96 11.91
N VAL A 80 11.79 1.96 11.05
CA VAL A 80 10.79 2.43 10.09
C VAL A 80 10.50 1.35 9.05
N THR A 81 11.54 0.75 8.48
CA THR A 81 11.38 -0.31 7.48
C THR A 81 10.69 -1.54 8.07
N GLU A 82 11.02 -1.90 9.30
CA GLU A 82 10.42 -3.02 10.03
C GLU A 82 8.96 -2.76 10.38
N TYR A 83 8.61 -1.52 10.71
CA TYR A 83 7.22 -1.13 10.95
C TYR A 83 6.34 -1.31 9.70
N VAL A 84 6.81 -0.82 8.55
CA VAL A 84 6.09 -0.93 7.27
C VAL A 84 5.89 -2.41 6.89
N VAL A 85 6.96 -3.22 6.98
CA VAL A 85 6.90 -4.65 6.66
C VAL A 85 6.01 -5.41 7.64
N ARG A 86 6.06 -5.06 8.93
CA ARG A 86 5.21 -5.69 9.96
C ARG A 86 3.74 -5.50 9.66
N GLY A 87 3.31 -4.29 9.25
CA GLY A 87 1.93 -4.08 8.85
C GLY A 87 1.57 -4.81 7.56
N ALA A 88 2.44 -4.83 6.55
CA ALA A 88 2.20 -5.59 5.32
C ALA A 88 2.04 -7.10 5.61
N ALA A 89 2.88 -7.65 6.49
CA ALA A 89 2.80 -9.03 6.94
C ALA A 89 1.53 -9.34 7.75
N ARG A 90 0.99 -8.36 8.47
CA ARG A 90 -0.29 -8.46 9.18
C ARG A 90 -1.51 -8.35 8.27
N LEU A 91 -1.34 -7.70 7.13
CA LEU A 91 -2.39 -7.48 6.15
C LEU A 91 -2.52 -8.66 5.17
N ALA A 92 -1.39 -9.21 4.72
CA ALA A 92 -1.33 -10.22 3.67
C ALA A 92 -2.21 -11.46 3.91
N PRO A 93 -2.30 -12.00 5.15
CA PRO A 93 -3.10 -13.19 5.40
C PRO A 93 -4.63 -12.94 5.40
N LEU A 94 -5.07 -11.68 5.32
CA LEU A 94 -6.48 -11.32 5.45
C LEU A 94 -7.22 -11.35 4.11
N ARG A 95 -8.30 -12.13 4.04
CA ARG A 95 -9.17 -12.22 2.85
C ARG A 95 -10.24 -11.13 2.73
N GLN A 96 -10.47 -10.37 3.80
CA GLN A 96 -11.49 -9.32 3.81
C GLN A 96 -11.17 -8.25 2.76
N SER A 97 -12.15 -7.94 1.90
CA SER A 97 -11.97 -7.01 0.78
C SER A 97 -11.46 -5.63 1.21
N SER A 98 -11.95 -5.09 2.33
CA SER A 98 -11.50 -3.78 2.85
C SER A 98 -9.99 -3.76 3.10
N TYR A 99 -9.45 -4.85 3.64
CA TYR A 99 -8.02 -4.99 3.94
C TYR A 99 -7.20 -5.27 2.68
N ARG A 100 -7.68 -6.13 1.77
CA ARG A 100 -7.01 -6.37 0.48
C ARG A 100 -6.94 -5.12 -0.38
N ASN A 101 -8.02 -4.33 -0.44
CA ASN A 101 -8.06 -3.07 -1.16
C ASN A 101 -7.14 -2.00 -0.54
N ASN A 102 -6.87 -2.10 0.76
CA ASN A 102 -5.96 -1.21 1.47
C ASN A 102 -4.47 -1.53 1.23
N PHE A 103 -4.14 -2.73 0.73
CA PHE A 103 -2.75 -3.18 0.61
C PHE A 103 -1.85 -2.24 -0.20
N PRO A 104 -2.24 -1.76 -1.40
CA PRO A 104 -1.41 -0.80 -2.15
C PRO A 104 -1.20 0.50 -1.37
N HIS A 105 -2.25 1.01 -0.73
CA HIS A 105 -2.18 2.24 0.04
C HIS A 105 -1.30 2.08 1.30
N TRP A 106 -1.34 0.92 1.95
CA TRP A 106 -0.43 0.58 3.05
C TRP A 106 1.04 0.69 2.60
N LEU A 107 1.36 0.03 1.48
CA LEU A 107 2.73 -0.03 0.97
C LEU A 107 3.30 1.32 0.55
N GLU A 108 2.47 2.34 0.33
CA GLU A 108 2.96 3.64 -0.14
C GLU A 108 2.74 4.78 0.87
N HIS A 109 1.70 4.71 1.71
CA HIS A 109 1.25 5.85 2.50
C HIS A 109 0.99 5.55 3.98
N CYS A 110 1.31 4.35 4.49
CA CYS A 110 1.02 4.03 5.89
C CYS A 110 1.68 5.02 6.89
N LEU A 111 2.90 5.48 6.59
CA LEU A 111 3.60 6.42 7.46
C LEU A 111 2.95 7.81 7.50
N GLN A 112 2.17 8.20 6.47
CA GLN A 112 1.45 9.48 6.46
C GLN A 112 0.48 9.56 7.66
N GLN A 113 -0.14 8.44 8.01
CA GLN A 113 -1.11 8.38 9.11
C GLN A 113 -0.44 8.65 10.46
N LEU A 114 0.77 8.13 10.68
CA LEU A 114 1.50 8.38 11.91
C LEU A 114 1.92 9.84 12.05
N HIS A 115 2.28 10.51 10.96
CA HIS A 115 2.65 11.94 11.03
C HIS A 115 1.47 12.86 11.36
N TYR A 116 0.22 12.43 11.15
CA TYR A 116 -0.95 13.16 11.66
C TYR A 116 -1.11 13.04 13.18
N LEU A 117 -0.47 12.06 13.82
CA LEU A 117 -0.61 11.76 15.25
C LEU A 117 0.61 12.22 16.05
N MET A 118 1.78 12.28 15.42
CA MET A 118 3.05 12.51 16.10
C MET A 118 3.49 13.96 15.98
N LEU A 119 4.02 14.51 17.08
CA LEU A 119 4.54 15.88 17.13
C LEU A 119 6.08 15.93 17.10
N SER A 120 6.75 14.80 17.32
CA SER A 120 8.21 14.69 17.28
C SER A 120 8.70 13.39 16.64
N LYS A 121 9.94 13.41 16.13
CA LYS A 121 10.61 12.23 15.57
C LYS A 121 10.81 11.17 16.64
N GLU A 122 11.16 11.57 17.86
CA GLU A 122 11.40 10.66 18.99
C GLU A 122 10.16 9.85 19.32
N GLN A 123 9.00 10.51 19.42
CA GLN A 123 7.71 9.86 19.67
C GLN A 123 7.35 8.91 18.52
N LEU A 124 7.57 9.34 17.27
CA LEU A 124 7.35 8.51 16.09
C LEU A 124 8.19 7.23 16.13
N MET A 125 9.49 7.34 16.45
CA MET A 125 10.39 6.19 16.55
C MET A 125 9.99 5.25 17.69
N GLN A 126 9.57 5.80 18.84
CA GLN A 126 9.09 5.01 19.97
C GLN A 126 7.83 4.19 19.61
N VAL A 127 6.87 4.80 18.94
CA VAL A 127 5.66 4.12 18.46
C VAL A 127 6.03 3.01 17.47
N MET A 128 6.94 3.28 16.53
CA MET A 128 7.36 2.26 15.56
C MET A 128 8.13 1.09 16.19
N ALA A 129 8.83 1.33 17.30
CA ALA A 129 9.56 0.30 18.02
C ALA A 129 8.64 -0.71 18.73
N ASP A 130 7.40 -0.33 19.09
CA ASP A 130 6.46 -1.26 19.70
C ASP A 130 5.94 -2.29 18.68
N THR A 131 6.42 -3.52 18.83
CA THR A 131 6.08 -4.63 17.93
C THR A 131 4.62 -5.05 18.01
N ARG A 132 3.85 -4.63 19.03
CA ARG A 132 2.42 -4.94 19.12
C ARG A 132 1.61 -4.19 18.07
N TYR A 133 2.10 -3.05 17.59
CA TYR A 133 1.46 -2.22 16.57
C TYR A 133 2.21 -2.24 15.25
N PRO A 134 1.59 -1.96 14.10
CA PRO A 134 0.18 -1.69 13.91
C PRO A 134 -0.60 -2.98 13.71
N TYR A 135 -1.86 -3.08 14.15
CA TYR A 135 -2.67 -4.28 13.91
C TYR A 135 -4.05 -3.94 13.35
N PRO A 136 -4.62 -4.82 12.50
CA PRO A 136 -5.94 -4.63 11.96
C PRO A 136 -7.01 -5.01 13.00
N SER A 137 -8.17 -4.35 13.00
CA SER A 137 -9.27 -4.60 13.94
C SER A 137 -10.61 -4.09 13.41
N LYS A 138 -11.65 -4.06 14.24
CA LYS A 138 -12.89 -3.34 13.95
C LYS A 138 -13.17 -2.37 15.08
N VAL A 139 -13.53 -1.15 14.74
CA VAL A 139 -13.91 -0.10 15.69
C VAL A 139 -15.40 0.18 15.59
N LYS A 140 -16.05 0.37 16.74
CA LYS A 140 -17.45 0.76 16.87
C LYS A 140 -17.58 2.28 16.82
N ILE A 141 -18.06 2.80 15.69
CA ILE A 141 -18.29 4.24 15.45
C ILE A 141 -19.68 4.40 14.87
N GLU A 142 -20.43 5.39 15.35
CA GLU A 142 -21.76 5.77 14.80
C GLU A 142 -22.74 4.58 14.69
N GLY A 143 -22.68 3.64 15.63
CA GLY A 143 -23.56 2.47 15.68
C GLY A 143 -23.14 1.29 14.79
N GLY A 144 -22.06 1.40 14.01
CA GLY A 144 -21.54 0.35 13.15
C GLY A 144 -20.13 -0.12 13.53
N TYR A 145 -19.77 -1.34 13.09
CA TYR A 145 -18.40 -1.85 13.18
C TYR A 145 -17.68 -1.66 11.85
N LEU A 146 -16.65 -0.82 11.85
CA LEU A 146 -15.87 -0.47 10.67
C LEU A 146 -14.46 -1.08 10.75
N PRO A 147 -13.92 -1.62 9.63
CA PRO A 147 -12.55 -2.12 9.60
C PRO A 147 -11.57 -0.96 9.84
N CYS A 148 -10.55 -1.17 10.66
CA CYS A 148 -9.60 -0.13 11.02
C CYS A 148 -8.21 -0.69 11.27
N TRP A 149 -7.22 0.18 11.23
CA TRP A 149 -5.90 -0.06 11.80
C TRP A 149 -5.79 0.60 13.15
N VAL A 150 -5.18 -0.10 14.09
CA VAL A 150 -4.74 0.44 15.37
C VAL A 150 -3.25 0.74 15.27
N TRP A 151 -2.89 2.00 15.48
CA TRP A 151 -1.54 2.53 15.28
C TRP A 151 -0.68 2.47 16.53
N TYR A 152 -1.24 2.81 17.69
CA TYR A 152 -0.57 2.71 19.00
C TYR A 152 -1.59 2.86 20.14
N GLU A 153 -1.09 2.75 21.37
CA GLU A 153 -1.80 2.98 22.62
C GLU A 153 -1.17 4.13 23.40
N GLU A 154 -2.01 4.98 23.96
CA GLU A 154 -1.61 6.05 24.87
C GLU A 154 -2.70 6.23 25.93
N GLU A 155 -2.33 6.11 27.20
CA GLU A 155 -3.21 6.34 28.37
C GLU A 155 -4.60 5.68 28.23
N ASP A 156 -4.65 4.37 28.01
CA ASP A 156 -5.85 3.54 27.80
C ASP A 156 -6.68 3.83 26.54
N HIS A 157 -6.25 4.79 25.73
CA HIS A 157 -6.84 5.10 24.44
C HIS A 157 -6.02 4.50 23.29
N ARG A 158 -6.68 4.34 22.15
CA ARG A 158 -6.11 3.75 20.94
C ARG A 158 -6.19 4.75 19.81
N ALA A 159 -5.07 4.98 19.14
CA ALA A 159 -5.08 5.73 17.91
C ALA A 159 -5.45 4.81 16.74
N VAL A 160 -6.51 5.14 16.01
CA VAL A 160 -7.05 4.30 14.94
C VAL A 160 -7.32 5.09 13.67
N SER A 161 -7.15 4.45 12.50
CA SER A 161 -7.68 4.92 11.22
C SER A 161 -8.65 3.91 10.66
N VAL A 162 -9.86 4.35 10.32
CA VAL A 162 -10.85 3.53 9.63
C VAL A 162 -10.43 3.34 8.18
N ILE A 163 -10.66 2.16 7.63
CA ILE A 163 -10.46 1.89 6.21
C ILE A 163 -11.79 2.10 5.50
N ASP A 164 -11.81 3.02 4.53
CA ASP A 164 -12.95 3.18 3.64
C ASP A 164 -13.08 1.89 2.79
N LYS A 165 -14.23 1.22 2.89
CA LYS A 165 -14.45 -0.07 2.22
C LYS A 165 -14.45 0.04 0.68
N ARG A 166 -14.83 1.20 0.14
CA ARG A 166 -14.95 1.45 -1.29
C ARG A 166 -13.60 1.80 -1.90
N THR A 167 -12.83 2.65 -1.23
CA THR A 167 -11.55 3.15 -1.78
C THR A 167 -10.33 2.40 -1.24
N GLY A 168 -10.45 1.69 -0.12
CA GLY A 168 -9.31 1.10 0.58
C GLY A 168 -8.41 2.13 1.27
N LEU A 169 -8.79 3.41 1.29
CA LEU A 169 -7.97 4.49 1.87
C LEU A 169 -8.20 4.62 3.38
N PHE A 170 -7.21 5.18 4.08
CA PHE A 170 -7.35 5.51 5.48
C PHE A 170 -8.15 6.80 5.66
N SER A 171 -9.10 6.79 6.60
CA SER A 171 -9.60 8.01 7.21
C SER A 171 -8.47 8.69 8.01
N LYS A 172 -8.60 9.99 8.25
CA LYS A 172 -7.73 10.68 9.22
C LYS A 172 -7.75 9.92 10.56
N PRO A 173 -6.60 9.77 11.24
CA PRO A 173 -6.55 9.08 12.52
C PRO A 173 -7.41 9.75 13.59
N ARG A 174 -7.93 8.95 14.51
CA ARG A 174 -8.76 9.38 15.64
C ARG A 174 -8.38 8.57 16.88
N ILE A 175 -8.52 9.20 18.04
CA ILE A 175 -8.36 8.54 19.34
C ILE A 175 -9.72 7.95 19.75
N VAL A 176 -9.71 6.68 20.17
CA VAL A 176 -10.90 5.95 20.63
C VAL A 176 -10.63 5.21 21.92
N ASP A 177 -11.67 4.95 22.69
CA ASP A 177 -11.55 4.15 23.90
C ASP A 177 -11.30 2.68 23.54
N THR A 178 -10.54 1.97 24.38
CA THR A 178 -10.25 0.54 24.15
C THR A 178 -11.52 -0.32 24.02
N TYR A 179 -12.60 -0.01 24.73
CA TYR A 179 -13.86 -0.76 24.65
C TYR A 179 -14.59 -0.62 23.30
N GLN A 180 -14.23 0.38 22.48
CA GLN A 180 -14.79 0.56 21.14
C GLN A 180 -14.18 -0.39 20.11
N LEU A 181 -13.05 -1.03 20.42
CA LEU A 181 -12.42 -2.03 19.57
C LEU A 181 -13.00 -3.42 19.82
N VAL A 182 -13.15 -4.19 18.74
CA VAL A 182 -13.46 -5.61 18.84
C VAL A 182 -12.23 -6.35 19.32
N ASP A 183 -12.43 -7.21 20.32
CA ASP A 183 -11.43 -8.13 20.83
C ASP A 183 -10.79 -8.96 19.70
N SER A 184 -9.46 -9.09 19.72
CA SER A 184 -8.70 -9.69 18.63
C SER A 184 -9.06 -11.17 18.43
N GLU A 185 -9.16 -11.95 19.50
CA GLU A 185 -9.48 -13.38 19.40
C GLU A 185 -10.88 -13.59 18.83
N LYS A 186 -11.86 -12.80 19.31
CA LYS A 186 -13.23 -12.82 18.78
C LYS A 186 -13.29 -12.40 17.32
N TRP A 187 -12.50 -11.40 16.92
CA TRP A 187 -12.50 -10.91 15.55
C TRP A 187 -11.96 -11.97 14.58
N PHE A 188 -10.90 -12.68 14.96
CA PHE A 188 -10.28 -13.74 14.15
C PHE A 188 -11.01 -15.08 14.21
N GLY A 189 -11.89 -15.29 15.18
CA GLY A 189 -12.62 -16.56 15.37
C GLY A 189 -13.34 -17.10 14.13
N ALA A 190 -13.81 -16.23 13.23
CA ALA A 190 -14.53 -16.61 11.99
C ALA A 190 -13.79 -16.21 10.70
N GLN A 191 -12.51 -15.82 10.78
CA GLN A 191 -11.76 -15.37 9.61
C GLN A 191 -11.09 -16.53 8.90
N VAL A 192 -11.14 -16.51 7.56
CA VAL A 192 -10.29 -17.36 6.73
C VAL A 192 -8.94 -16.67 6.57
N ILE A 193 -7.88 -17.36 6.99
CA ILE A 193 -6.50 -16.88 6.97
C ILE A 193 -5.77 -17.62 5.86
N ASP A 194 -5.11 -16.87 4.98
CA ASP A 194 -4.26 -17.45 3.93
C ASP A 194 -3.05 -18.17 4.53
N SER A 195 -2.51 -19.13 3.79
CA SER A 195 -1.25 -19.78 4.16
C SER A 195 -0.09 -18.77 4.14
N ALA A 196 1.04 -19.14 4.78
CA ALA A 196 2.22 -18.28 4.78
C ALA A 196 2.78 -18.10 3.38
N GLU A 197 2.75 -19.14 2.56
CA GLU A 197 3.22 -19.17 1.18
C GLU A 197 2.38 -18.21 0.31
N GLU A 198 1.05 -18.34 0.33
CA GLU A 198 0.13 -17.43 -0.39
C GLU A 198 0.27 -15.98 0.08
N SER A 199 0.48 -15.78 1.38
CA SER A 199 0.67 -14.44 1.96
C SER A 199 2.00 -13.80 1.51
N ILE A 200 3.09 -14.58 1.43
CA ILE A 200 4.38 -14.09 0.91
C ILE A 200 4.26 -13.73 -0.57
N GLU A 201 3.57 -14.56 -1.36
CA GLU A 201 3.30 -14.30 -2.76
C GLU A 201 2.48 -13.02 -2.94
N THR A 202 1.45 -12.84 -2.11
CA THR A 202 0.60 -11.63 -2.10
C THR A 202 1.44 -10.36 -1.86
N VAL A 203 2.30 -10.36 -0.83
CA VAL A 203 3.17 -9.21 -0.56
C VAL A 203 4.10 -8.96 -1.75
N THR A 204 4.73 -10.02 -2.27
CA THR A 204 5.67 -9.94 -3.38
C THR A 204 5.00 -9.40 -4.64
N TYR A 205 3.78 -9.84 -4.93
CA TYR A 205 2.96 -9.34 -6.03
C TYR A 205 2.71 -7.83 -5.91
N TYR A 206 2.14 -7.38 -4.79
CA TYR A 206 1.81 -5.96 -4.61
C TYR A 206 3.04 -5.05 -4.63
N VAL A 207 4.16 -5.49 -4.05
CA VAL A 207 5.44 -4.75 -4.14
C VAL A 207 5.91 -4.69 -5.60
N SER A 208 5.83 -5.79 -6.34
CA SER A 208 6.24 -5.81 -7.75
C SER A 208 5.38 -4.91 -8.63
N GLU A 209 4.06 -4.89 -8.41
CA GLU A 209 3.13 -4.02 -9.13
C GLU A 209 3.39 -2.54 -8.79
N GLN A 210 3.63 -2.23 -7.53
CA GLN A 210 4.00 -0.87 -7.10
C GLN A 210 5.30 -0.41 -7.78
N VAL A 211 6.33 -1.27 -7.82
CA VAL A 211 7.61 -0.96 -8.49
C VAL A 211 7.42 -0.78 -10.00
N LYS A 212 6.57 -1.59 -10.64
CA LYS A 212 6.23 -1.43 -12.07
C LYS A 212 5.54 -0.09 -12.32
N GLY A 213 4.55 0.27 -11.50
CA GLY A 213 3.81 1.54 -11.63
C GLY A 213 4.65 2.80 -11.38
N GLN A 214 5.80 2.68 -10.74
CA GLN A 214 6.75 3.78 -10.52
C GLN A 214 7.70 4.02 -11.69
N LYS A 215 7.88 3.03 -12.57
CA LYS A 215 8.66 3.25 -13.78
C LYS A 215 7.91 4.30 -14.59
N LYS A 216 8.62 5.33 -15.06
CA LYS A 216 8.05 6.25 -16.06
C LYS A 216 7.43 5.38 -17.15
N PRO A 217 6.19 5.66 -17.58
CA PRO A 217 5.67 5.00 -18.78
C PRO A 217 6.74 5.22 -19.84
N ASP A 218 7.29 4.12 -20.33
CA ASP A 218 8.14 4.18 -21.49
C ASP A 218 7.23 4.76 -22.58
N ASP A 219 7.57 5.91 -23.17
CA ASP A 219 6.77 6.54 -24.23
C ASP A 219 6.64 5.62 -25.47
N SER A 220 7.25 4.43 -25.42
CA SER A 220 6.95 3.31 -26.30
C SER A 220 5.47 2.91 -26.20
N GLU A 221 4.77 3.04 -27.32
CA GLU A 221 3.41 2.57 -27.51
C GLU A 221 3.29 1.09 -27.09
N PRO A 222 2.26 0.71 -26.30
CA PRO A 222 2.09 -0.66 -25.84
C PRO A 222 2.01 -1.62 -27.04
N THR A 223 2.77 -2.71 -27.01
CA THR A 223 2.74 -3.68 -28.10
C THR A 223 1.43 -4.47 -28.10
N LEU A 224 1.05 -5.03 -29.26
CA LEU A 224 -0.15 -5.87 -29.40
C LEU A 224 -0.19 -7.04 -28.39
N THR A 225 0.98 -7.55 -27.99
CA THR A 225 1.15 -8.57 -26.96
C THR A 225 0.81 -8.05 -25.56
N ASP A 226 1.11 -6.79 -25.26
CA ASP A 226 0.80 -6.17 -23.96
C ASP A 226 -0.71 -5.94 -23.80
N ALA A 227 -1.38 -5.53 -24.88
CA ALA A 227 -2.84 -5.36 -24.91
C ALA A 227 -3.60 -6.69 -24.74
N LEU A 228 -3.03 -7.80 -25.21
CA LEU A 228 -3.60 -9.14 -25.06
C LEU A 228 -3.45 -9.69 -23.63
N HIS A 229 -2.35 -9.36 -22.95
CA HIS A 229 -2.08 -9.83 -21.60
C HIS A 229 -2.72 -8.94 -20.51
N ASN A 230 -2.94 -7.64 -20.76
CA ASN A 230 -3.53 -6.71 -19.80
C ASN A 230 -4.59 -5.79 -20.44
N PRO A 231 -5.80 -6.31 -20.74
CA PRO A 231 -6.81 -5.59 -21.52
C PRO A 231 -7.43 -4.37 -20.81
N CYS A 232 -7.26 -4.22 -19.50
CA CYS A 232 -7.89 -3.15 -18.71
C CYS A 232 -6.98 -1.97 -18.35
N THR A 233 -5.68 -2.03 -18.66
CA THR A 233 -4.71 -0.98 -18.23
C THR A 233 -4.06 -0.21 -19.38
N SER A 234 -4.16 -0.71 -20.61
CA SER A 234 -3.51 -0.09 -21.77
C SER A 234 -4.56 0.48 -22.72
N THR A 235 -4.83 1.78 -22.63
CA THR A 235 -5.52 2.50 -23.69
C THR A 235 -4.62 2.55 -24.92
N LEU A 236 -4.85 1.66 -25.89
CA LEU A 236 -4.24 1.72 -27.22
C LEU A 236 -4.51 3.10 -27.84
N SER A 237 -3.54 3.62 -28.59
CA SER A 237 -3.76 4.88 -29.31
C SER A 237 -4.96 4.77 -30.26
N PRO A 238 -5.66 5.87 -30.57
CA PRO A 238 -6.80 5.85 -31.49
C PRO A 238 -6.44 5.27 -32.86
N LEU A 239 -5.21 5.48 -33.33
CA LEU A 239 -4.71 4.96 -34.61
C LEU A 239 -4.54 3.43 -34.58
N LEU A 240 -3.96 2.89 -33.52
CA LEU A 240 -3.72 1.45 -33.40
C LEU A 240 -5.02 0.68 -33.16
N SER A 241 -5.96 1.29 -32.43
CA SER A 241 -7.33 0.78 -32.27
C SER A 241 -8.06 0.68 -33.62
N VAL A 242 -7.97 1.71 -34.46
CA VAL A 242 -8.56 1.70 -35.81
C VAL A 242 -7.88 0.67 -36.72
N ALA A 243 -6.55 0.55 -36.64
CA ALA A 243 -5.78 -0.43 -37.41
C ALA A 243 -6.16 -1.88 -37.02
N LEU A 244 -6.34 -2.16 -35.73
CA LEU A 244 -6.75 -3.46 -35.23
C LEU A 244 -8.18 -3.82 -35.68
N VAL A 245 -9.13 -2.88 -35.52
CA VAL A 245 -10.52 -3.08 -35.99
C VAL A 245 -10.55 -3.32 -37.50
N THR A 246 -9.76 -2.57 -38.26
CA THR A 246 -9.65 -2.74 -39.72
C THR A 246 -9.03 -4.09 -40.07
N GLY A 247 -7.99 -4.52 -39.36
CA GLY A 247 -7.36 -5.83 -39.54
C GLY A 247 -8.32 -6.98 -39.26
N VAL A 248 -9.13 -6.90 -38.20
CA VAL A 248 -10.18 -7.88 -37.88
C VAL A 248 -11.24 -7.92 -38.98
N LEU A 249 -11.70 -6.75 -39.47
CA LEU A 249 -12.68 -6.66 -40.54
C LEU A 249 -12.15 -7.25 -41.85
N VAL A 250 -10.92 -6.94 -42.23
CA VAL A 250 -10.27 -7.48 -43.43
C VAL A 250 -10.07 -8.99 -43.32
N GLY A 251 -9.57 -9.48 -42.17
CA GLY A 251 -9.41 -10.91 -41.91
C GLY A 251 -10.73 -11.65 -41.97
N PHE A 252 -11.78 -11.09 -41.35
CA PHE A 252 -13.14 -11.64 -41.43
C PHE A 252 -13.63 -11.68 -42.87
N PHE A 253 -13.46 -10.62 -43.66
CA PHE A 253 -13.85 -10.59 -45.07
C PHE A 253 -13.09 -11.60 -45.93
N ILE A 254 -11.79 -11.80 -45.69
CA ILE A 254 -10.98 -12.80 -46.40
C ILE A 254 -11.48 -14.21 -46.08
N ILE A 255 -11.69 -14.52 -44.80
CA ILE A 255 -12.20 -15.83 -44.36
C ILE A 255 -13.60 -16.08 -44.95
N LEU A 256 -14.46 -15.06 -44.89
CA LEU A 256 -15.83 -15.13 -45.41
C LEU A 256 -15.83 -15.32 -46.93
N LYS A 257 -14.95 -14.62 -47.65
CA LYS A 257 -14.76 -14.80 -49.09
C LYS A 257 -14.28 -16.23 -49.43
N MET A 258 -13.30 -16.75 -48.69
CA MET A 258 -12.81 -18.12 -48.86
C MET A 258 -13.89 -19.18 -48.59
N HIS A 259 -14.77 -18.96 -47.61
CA HIS A 259 -15.87 -19.90 -47.30
C HIS A 259 -17.08 -19.78 -48.24
N LEU A 260 -17.33 -18.61 -48.82
CA LEU A 260 -18.45 -18.37 -49.74
C LEU A 260 -18.09 -18.62 -51.22
N GLY A 261 -16.81 -18.84 -51.54
CA GLY A 261 -16.37 -19.32 -52.85
C GLY A 261 -16.35 -18.26 -53.97
N PHE A 262 -16.14 -16.99 -53.64
CA PHE A 262 -15.88 -15.90 -54.60
C PHE A 262 -14.40 -15.57 -54.75
#